data_AF-D9WDT8-F1
#
_entry.id   AF-D9WDT8-F1
#
_cell.length_a   1.000
_cell.length_b   1.000
_cell.length_c   1.000
_cell.angle_alpha   90.00
_cell.angle_beta   90.00
_cell.angle_gamma   90.00
#
_symmetry.space_group_name_H-M   'P 1'
#
loop_
_entity.id
_entity.type
_entity.pdbx_description
1 polymer ?
#
loop_
_entity_poly.entity_id
_entity_poly.type
_entity_poly.pdbx_seq_one_letter_code
_entity_poly.pdbx_strand_id
1 'polypeptide(L)'
;MRYEELTGQVQARAQLPDRQAAERTVRATLETLAERIPGGLADHLAAQLPAEAAEPIRRVTASHEGSPEQRAHHRDHGERFGLTGFAGRIAWRTESTEEEAIREASAFFEVLDSAVDPELMEKVYGVLPNDIRELLPEARAVQSEGAGAGDAGARSAGAGETEGRGGAGG
;
A
#
# COMPACT_ATOMS: atom_id res chain seq x y z
N MET A 1 1.04 4.45 -19.99
CA MET A 1 1.83 5.70 -19.76
C MET A 1 3.28 5.47 -20.19
N ARG A 2 4.03 6.49 -20.62
CA ARG A 2 5.50 6.37 -20.86
C ARG A 2 6.30 6.80 -19.62
N TYR A 3 7.55 6.37 -19.48
CA TYR A 3 8.40 6.74 -18.34
C TYR A 3 8.56 8.26 -18.20
N GLU A 4 8.85 8.95 -19.31
CA GLU A 4 9.05 10.40 -19.30
C GLU A 4 7.79 11.16 -18.85
N GLU A 5 6.63 10.67 -19.26
CA GLU A 5 5.33 11.21 -18.88
C GLU A 5 5.08 11.02 -17.39
N LEU A 6 5.36 9.83 -16.86
CA LEU A 6 5.28 9.54 -15.43
C LEU A 6 6.19 10.48 -14.63
N THR A 7 7.48 10.58 -15.00
CA THR A 7 8.44 11.45 -14.31
C THR A 7 8.07 12.92 -14.42
N GLY A 8 7.56 13.38 -15.56
CA GLY A 8 7.13 14.76 -15.76
C GLY A 8 5.90 15.12 -14.92
N GLN A 9 4.94 14.19 -14.83
CA GLN A 9 3.77 14.36 -13.97
C GLN A 9 4.13 14.38 -12.48
N VAL A 10 5.07 13.52 -12.05
CA VAL A 10 5.58 13.53 -10.67
C VAL A 10 6.32 14.83 -10.39
N GLN A 11 7.20 15.27 -11.30
CA GLN A 11 7.92 16.53 -11.15
C GLN A 11 6.97 17.71 -10.93
N ALA A 12 5.93 17.83 -11.78
CA ALA A 12 4.98 18.92 -11.71
C ALA A 12 4.16 18.90 -10.40
N ARG A 13 3.69 17.72 -9.96
CA ARG A 13 2.88 17.59 -8.75
C ARG A 13 3.67 17.74 -7.47
N ALA A 14 4.87 17.17 -7.40
CA ALA A 14 5.75 17.25 -6.24
C ALA A 14 6.57 18.57 -6.20
N GLN A 15 6.45 19.43 -7.21
CA GLN A 15 7.20 20.69 -7.34
C GLN A 15 8.72 20.49 -7.29
N LEU A 16 9.20 19.42 -7.93
CA LEU A 16 10.61 19.04 -7.90
C LEU A 16 11.46 19.99 -8.77
N PRO A 17 12.70 20.28 -8.33
CA PRO A 17 13.53 21.32 -8.94
C PRO A 17 13.94 20.98 -10.38
N ASP A 18 14.10 19.69 -10.68
CA ASP A 18 14.55 19.21 -11.98
C ASP A 18 14.08 17.78 -12.26
N ARG A 19 14.33 17.31 -13.49
CA ARG A 19 13.98 15.96 -13.94
C ARG A 19 14.77 14.87 -13.19
N GLN A 20 16.00 15.13 -12.79
CA GLN A 20 16.82 14.14 -12.07
C GLN A 20 16.29 13.90 -10.65
N ALA A 21 15.78 14.94 -9.98
CA ALA A 21 15.05 14.81 -8.73
C ALA A 21 13.80 13.96 -8.93
N ALA A 22 13.00 14.21 -9.98
CA ALA A 22 11.81 13.40 -10.27
C ALA A 22 12.13 11.93 -10.55
N GLU A 23 13.16 11.64 -11.34
CA GLU A 23 13.62 10.27 -11.60
C GLU A 23 14.09 9.57 -10.30
N ARG A 24 14.83 10.29 -9.44
CA ARG A 24 15.26 9.78 -8.13
C ARG A 24 14.07 9.50 -7.21
N THR A 25 13.11 10.41 -7.10
CA THR A 25 11.88 10.24 -6.32
C THR A 25 11.08 9.04 -6.81
N VAL A 26 10.83 8.93 -8.12
CA VAL A 26 10.11 7.79 -8.70
C VAL A 26 10.80 6.47 -8.36
N ARG A 27 12.11 6.40 -8.56
CA ARG A 27 12.90 5.20 -8.24
C ARG A 27 12.84 4.87 -6.75
N ALA A 28 13.08 5.85 -5.88
CA ALA A 28 13.12 5.66 -4.44
C ALA A 28 11.76 5.18 -3.89
N THR A 29 10.67 5.77 -4.36
CA THR A 29 9.31 5.40 -3.95
C THR A 29 8.94 4.02 -4.46
N LEU A 30 9.29 3.67 -5.71
CA LEU A 30 9.03 2.34 -6.27
C LEU A 30 9.83 1.22 -5.57
N GLU A 31 11.09 1.47 -5.22
CA GLU A 31 11.87 0.53 -4.39
C GLU A 31 11.22 0.33 -3.03
N THR A 32 10.89 1.42 -2.35
CA THR A 32 10.28 1.38 -1.01
C THR A 32 8.92 0.69 -1.03
N LEU A 33 8.13 0.93 -2.09
CA LEU A 33 6.84 0.26 -2.27
C LEU A 33 7.02 -1.24 -2.51
N ALA A 34 7.98 -1.63 -3.35
CA ALA A 34 8.30 -3.03 -3.61
C ALA A 34 8.78 -3.79 -2.38
N GLU A 35 9.53 -3.12 -1.49
CA GLU A 35 9.90 -3.67 -0.17
C GLU A 35 8.67 -3.86 0.72
N ARG A 36 7.69 -2.96 0.63
CA ARG A 36 6.53 -2.96 1.54
C ARG A 36 5.44 -3.94 1.15
N ILE A 37 5.22 -4.21 -0.13
CA ILE A 37 4.12 -5.07 -0.60
C ILE A 37 4.61 -6.51 -0.85
N PRO A 38 3.71 -7.51 -0.90
CA PRO A 38 4.09 -8.87 -1.30
C PRO A 38 4.80 -8.88 -2.65
N GLY A 39 5.89 -9.64 -2.78
CA GLY A 39 6.70 -9.68 -4.00
C GLY A 39 5.91 -10.07 -5.25
N GLY A 40 4.93 -10.98 -5.12
CA GLY A 40 4.05 -11.32 -6.25
C GLY A 40 3.18 -10.14 -6.71
N LEU A 41 2.74 -9.29 -5.78
CA LEU A 41 2.01 -8.07 -6.11
C LEU A 41 2.93 -7.01 -6.71
N ALA A 42 4.16 -6.90 -6.23
CA ALA A 42 5.19 -6.05 -6.81
C ALA A 42 5.51 -6.45 -8.26
N ASP A 43 5.60 -7.76 -8.56
CA ASP A 43 5.78 -8.27 -9.92
C ASP A 43 4.62 -7.86 -10.85
N HIS A 44 3.38 -7.94 -10.37
CA HIS A 44 2.20 -7.48 -11.11
C HIS A 44 2.23 -5.98 -11.38
N LEU A 45 2.64 -5.17 -10.38
CA LEU A 45 2.83 -3.74 -10.55
C LEU A 45 3.90 -3.43 -11.61
N ALA A 46 5.03 -4.12 -11.55
CA ALA A 46 6.12 -3.96 -12.51
C ALA A 46 5.72 -4.33 -13.95
N ALA A 47 4.73 -5.22 -14.13
CA ALA A 47 4.23 -5.61 -15.45
C ALA A 47 3.39 -4.51 -16.14
N GLN A 48 2.81 -3.59 -15.37
CA GLN A 48 1.98 -2.48 -15.87
C GLN A 48 2.78 -1.18 -16.10
N LEU A 49 4.01 -1.13 -15.57
CA LEU A 49 4.86 0.05 -15.65
C LEU A 49 5.80 0.02 -16.87
N PRO A 50 6.22 1.19 -17.37
CA PRO A 50 7.34 1.31 -18.30
C PRO A 50 8.58 0.59 -17.77
N ALA A 51 9.41 0.05 -18.66
CA ALA A 51 10.57 -0.77 -18.30
C ALA A 51 11.50 -0.07 -17.29
N GLU A 52 11.73 1.23 -17.46
CA GLU A 52 12.57 2.05 -16.59
C GLU A 52 11.98 2.23 -15.19
N ALA A 53 10.66 2.29 -15.06
CA ALA A 53 9.96 2.32 -13.77
C ALA A 53 9.79 0.91 -13.17
N ALA A 54 9.74 -0.14 -13.98
CA ALA A 54 9.67 -1.51 -13.51
C ALA A 54 11.01 -1.98 -12.91
N GLU A 55 12.14 -1.46 -13.41
CA GLU A 55 13.48 -1.91 -13.04
C GLU A 55 13.80 -1.82 -11.54
N PRO A 56 13.48 -0.74 -10.80
CA PRO A 56 13.69 -0.69 -9.36
C PRO A 56 12.87 -1.75 -8.60
N ILE A 57 11.64 -2.03 -9.03
CA ILE A 57 10.80 -3.09 -8.44
C ILE A 57 11.42 -4.46 -8.69
N ARG A 58 11.84 -4.71 -9.93
CA ARG A 58 12.47 -5.97 -10.34
C ARG A 58 13.77 -6.22 -9.58
N ARG A 59 14.55 -5.17 -9.32
CA ARG A 59 15.75 -5.27 -8.51
C ARG A 59 15.42 -5.70 -7.08
N VAL A 60 14.41 -5.10 -6.43
CA VAL A 60 14.01 -5.48 -5.06
C VAL A 60 13.52 -6.94 -5.02
N THR A 61 12.61 -7.31 -5.92
CA THR A 61 12.03 -8.67 -5.97
C THR A 61 13.06 -9.74 -6.34
N ALA A 62 14.06 -9.41 -7.18
CA ALA A 62 15.15 -10.33 -7.52
C ALA A 62 16.23 -10.42 -6.42
N SER A 63 16.43 -9.36 -5.63
CA SER A 63 17.47 -9.28 -4.58
C SER A 63 17.17 -10.12 -3.33
N HIS A 64 16.02 -10.81 -3.27
CA HIS A 64 15.77 -11.84 -2.26
C HIS A 64 16.62 -13.09 -2.55
N GLU A 65 17.95 -12.92 -2.46
CA GLU A 65 18.94 -13.98 -2.43
C GLU A 65 18.75 -14.76 -1.12
N GLY A 66 17.97 -15.82 -1.20
CA GLY A 66 17.60 -16.63 -0.05
C GLY A 66 17.21 -18.05 -0.44
N SER A 67 17.00 -18.88 0.59
CA SER A 67 16.50 -20.24 0.38
C SER A 67 15.15 -20.21 -0.38
N PRO A 68 14.75 -21.32 -1.03
CA PRO A 68 13.43 -21.41 -1.67
C PRO A 68 12.27 -20.98 -0.77
N GLU A 69 12.36 -21.28 0.53
CA GLU A 69 11.38 -20.92 1.55
C GLU A 69 11.34 -19.40 1.80
N GLN A 70 12.49 -18.74 1.89
CA GLN A 70 12.55 -17.29 2.06
C GLN A 70 11.96 -16.57 0.83
N ARG A 71 12.28 -17.04 -0.37
CA ARG A 71 11.69 -16.51 -1.61
C ARG A 71 10.18 -16.70 -1.67
N ALA A 72 9.66 -17.84 -1.21
CA ALA A 72 8.22 -18.05 -1.10
C ALA A 72 7.60 -17.09 -0.09
N HIS A 73 8.21 -16.94 1.09
CA HIS A 73 7.74 -16.00 2.11
C HIS A 73 7.68 -14.56 1.60
N HIS A 74 8.73 -14.07 0.93
CA HIS A 74 8.75 -12.72 0.34
C HIS A 74 7.75 -12.53 -0.80
N ARG A 75 7.42 -13.60 -1.54
CA ARG A 75 6.37 -13.53 -2.57
C ARG A 75 5.01 -13.20 -1.95
N ASP A 76 4.75 -13.72 -0.76
CA ASP A 76 3.47 -13.59 -0.05
C ASP A 76 3.46 -12.44 0.98
N HIS A 77 4.62 -11.93 1.39
CA HIS A 77 4.78 -10.93 2.44
C HIS A 77 5.75 -9.82 2.06
N GLY A 78 5.37 -8.58 2.31
CA GLY A 78 6.29 -7.44 2.30
C GLY A 78 6.92 -7.17 3.68
N GLU A 79 7.92 -6.30 3.71
CA GLU A 79 8.54 -5.82 4.93
C GLU A 79 7.54 -5.09 5.82
N ARG A 80 7.80 -5.12 7.13
CA ARG A 80 6.89 -4.60 8.16
C ARG A 80 7.35 -3.21 8.59
N PHE A 81 6.90 -2.18 7.87
CA PHE A 81 7.08 -0.78 8.28
C PHE A 81 5.86 0.09 7.95
N GLY A 82 5.69 1.16 8.72
CA GLY A 82 4.62 2.16 8.57
C GLY A 82 5.08 3.41 7.82
N LEU A 83 4.31 4.49 7.91
CA LEU A 83 4.52 5.77 7.22
C LEU A 83 5.89 6.36 7.53
N THR A 84 6.29 6.44 8.79
CA THR A 84 7.61 6.98 9.18
C THR A 84 8.75 6.18 8.53
N GLY A 85 8.65 4.84 8.51
CA GLY A 85 9.65 3.98 7.88
C GLY A 85 9.64 4.04 6.35
N PHE A 86 8.48 4.38 5.76
CA PHE A 86 8.33 4.59 4.33
C PHE A 86 8.95 5.94 3.92
N ALA A 87 8.58 7.02 4.61
CA ALA A 87 9.10 8.37 4.39
C ALA A 87 10.62 8.44 4.64
N GLY A 88 11.11 7.87 5.75
CA GLY A 88 12.53 7.86 6.08
C GLY A 88 13.38 7.12 5.05
N ARG A 89 12.87 6.03 4.46
CA ARG A 89 13.53 5.28 3.38
C ARG A 89 13.60 6.09 2.08
N ILE A 90 12.52 6.80 1.72
CA ILE A 90 12.51 7.68 0.55
C ILE A 90 13.47 8.84 0.76
N ALA A 91 13.34 9.55 1.90
CA ALA A 91 14.20 10.66 2.30
C ALA A 91 15.69 10.30 2.23
N TRP A 92 16.07 9.13 2.75
CA TRP A 92 17.44 8.63 2.66
C TRP A 92 17.92 8.38 1.23
N ARG A 93 17.06 7.87 0.34
CA ARG A 93 17.39 7.60 -1.07
C ARG A 93 17.40 8.84 -1.96
N THR A 94 16.61 9.87 -1.61
CA THR A 94 16.51 11.12 -2.38
C THR A 94 17.40 12.23 -1.84
N GLU A 95 18.00 12.02 -0.65
CA GLU A 95 18.73 13.04 0.11
C GLU A 95 17.82 14.23 0.48
N SER A 96 16.54 13.93 0.77
CA SER A 96 15.51 14.90 1.16
C SER A 96 15.14 14.76 2.64
N THR A 97 14.30 15.67 3.15
CA THR A 97 13.65 15.54 4.46
C THR A 97 12.48 14.56 4.43
N GLU A 98 12.05 14.05 5.59
CA GLU A 98 10.85 13.19 5.68
C GLU A 98 9.58 13.92 5.23
N GLU A 99 9.47 15.22 5.50
CA GLU A 99 8.33 16.03 5.07
C GLU A 99 8.26 16.18 3.54
N GLU A 100 9.42 16.35 2.89
CA GLU A 100 9.52 16.34 1.42
C GLU A 100 9.16 14.96 0.88
N ALA A 101 9.71 13.89 1.47
CA ALA A 101 9.44 12.52 1.06
C ALA A 101 7.95 12.16 1.16
N ILE A 102 7.23 12.65 2.18
CA ILE A 102 5.78 12.49 2.32
C ILE A 102 5.05 13.17 1.15
N ARG A 103 5.36 14.43 0.86
CA ARG A 103 4.72 15.18 -0.24
C ARG A 103 5.01 14.53 -1.60
N GLU A 104 6.26 14.15 -1.81
CA GLU A 104 6.73 13.46 -3.01
C GLU A 104 6.03 12.11 -3.20
N ALA A 105 5.88 11.33 -2.14
CA ALA A 105 5.17 10.05 -2.17
C ALA A 105 3.69 10.22 -2.49
N SER A 106 3.01 11.19 -1.89
CA SER A 106 1.61 11.50 -2.22
C SER A 106 1.45 11.88 -3.70
N ALA A 107 2.29 12.78 -4.19
CA ALA A 107 2.29 13.16 -5.60
C ALA A 107 2.57 11.98 -6.53
N PHE A 108 3.45 11.06 -6.11
CA PHE A 108 3.72 9.83 -6.84
C PHE A 108 2.51 8.89 -6.88
N PHE A 109 1.82 8.66 -5.76
CA PHE A 109 0.64 7.78 -5.72
C PHE A 109 -0.50 8.29 -6.61
N GLU A 110 -0.70 9.60 -6.69
CA GLU A 110 -1.64 10.24 -7.63
C GLU A 110 -1.33 9.91 -9.10
N VAL A 111 -0.06 9.96 -9.47
CA VAL A 111 0.38 9.63 -10.85
C VAL A 111 0.28 8.13 -11.08
N LEU A 112 0.64 7.31 -10.08
CA LEU A 112 0.60 5.87 -10.17
C LEU A 112 -0.83 5.34 -10.34
N ASP A 113 -1.81 5.90 -9.62
CA ASP A 113 -3.23 5.54 -9.74
C ASP A 113 -3.77 5.78 -11.17
N SER A 114 -3.24 6.80 -11.85
CA SER A 114 -3.56 7.08 -13.26
C SER A 114 -2.79 6.21 -14.26
N ALA A 115 -1.68 5.59 -13.84
CA ALA A 115 -0.77 4.84 -14.70
C ALA A 115 -1.06 3.34 -14.74
N VAL A 116 -1.77 2.82 -13.73
CA VAL A 116 -1.96 1.39 -13.47
C VAL A 116 -3.46 1.06 -13.44
N ASP A 117 -3.81 -0.18 -13.78
CA ASP A 117 -5.20 -0.66 -13.70
C ASP A 117 -5.83 -0.44 -12.31
N PRO A 118 -7.06 0.08 -12.23
CA PRO A 118 -7.75 0.36 -10.96
C PRO A 118 -7.82 -0.84 -10.01
N GLU A 119 -8.07 -2.05 -10.54
CA GLU A 119 -8.19 -3.27 -9.75
C GLU A 119 -6.84 -3.68 -9.12
N LEU A 120 -5.73 -3.44 -9.83
CA LEU A 120 -4.41 -3.71 -9.30
C LEU A 120 -4.05 -2.70 -8.21
N MET A 121 -4.36 -1.43 -8.41
CA MET A 121 -4.16 -0.39 -7.39
C MET A 121 -4.96 -0.67 -6.12
N GLU A 122 -6.20 -1.16 -6.22
CA GLU A 122 -6.98 -1.60 -5.06
C GLU A 122 -6.30 -2.72 -4.26
N LYS A 123 -5.69 -3.69 -4.94
CA LYS A 123 -4.92 -4.75 -4.29
C LYS A 123 -3.69 -4.19 -3.58
N VAL A 124 -2.97 -3.26 -4.21
CA VAL A 124 -1.82 -2.56 -3.60
C VAL A 124 -2.26 -1.82 -2.34
N TYR A 125 -3.33 -1.04 -2.40
CA TYR A 125 -3.83 -0.31 -1.23
C TYR A 125 -4.34 -1.24 -0.12
N GLY A 126 -4.95 -2.36 -0.49
CA GLY A 126 -5.44 -3.38 0.43
C GLY A 126 -4.35 -3.98 1.32
N VAL A 127 -3.11 -4.08 0.83
CA VAL A 127 -1.97 -4.63 1.59
C VAL A 127 -1.15 -3.57 2.34
N LEU A 128 -1.34 -2.28 2.02
CA LEU A 128 -0.66 -1.19 2.72
C LEU A 128 -1.25 -0.97 4.11
N PRO A 129 -0.42 -0.63 5.12
CA PRO A 129 -0.88 -0.28 6.45
C PRO A 129 -1.59 1.09 6.43
N ASN A 130 -2.51 1.31 7.39
CA ASN A 130 -3.42 2.46 7.39
C ASN A 130 -2.70 3.82 7.39
N ASP A 131 -1.56 3.92 8.04
CA ASP A 131 -0.76 5.15 8.08
C ASP A 131 -0.16 5.50 6.70
N ILE A 132 0.27 4.51 5.91
CA ILE A 132 0.72 4.75 4.53
C ILE A 132 -0.48 5.11 3.63
N ARG A 133 -1.69 4.60 3.95
CA ARG A 133 -2.89 4.92 3.17
C ARG A 133 -3.27 6.40 3.21
N GLU A 134 -2.79 7.14 4.20
CA GLU A 134 -2.96 8.61 4.28
C GLU A 134 -2.29 9.34 3.11
N LEU A 135 -1.32 8.71 2.43
CA LEU A 135 -0.65 9.27 1.25
C LEU A 135 -1.41 9.04 -0.06
N LEU A 136 -2.47 8.23 -0.05
CA LEU A 136 -3.17 7.81 -1.25
C LEU A 136 -4.12 8.90 -1.77
N PRO A 137 -4.47 8.85 -3.08
CA PRO A 137 -5.42 9.81 -3.64
C PRO A 137 -6.74 9.85 -2.87
N GLU A 138 -7.32 11.05 -2.73
CA GLU A 138 -8.56 11.24 -1.95
C GLU A 138 -9.69 10.33 -2.43
N ALA A 139 -9.81 10.10 -3.74
CA ALA A 139 -10.79 9.18 -4.33
C ALA A 139 -10.71 7.74 -3.77
N ARG A 140 -9.57 7.38 -3.16
CA ARG A 140 -9.27 6.06 -2.60
C ARG A 140 -9.25 6.07 -1.07
N ALA A 141 -8.91 7.20 -0.44
CA ALA A 141 -8.91 7.36 1.02
C ALA A 141 -10.30 7.13 1.65
N VAL A 142 -11.38 7.57 0.99
CA VAL A 142 -12.77 7.45 1.48
C VAL A 142 -13.25 5.98 1.58
N GLN A 143 -12.66 5.06 0.82
CA GLN A 143 -13.06 3.64 0.84
C GLN A 143 -12.55 2.89 2.09
N SER A 144 -11.57 3.45 2.81
CA SER A 144 -11.03 2.84 4.04
C SER A 144 -11.91 3.08 5.27
N GLU A 145 -12.81 4.07 5.24
CA GLU A 145 -13.71 4.39 6.36
C GLU A 145 -14.98 3.51 6.38
N GLY A 146 -15.27 2.80 5.29
CA GLY A 146 -16.47 1.94 5.17
C GLY A 146 -16.34 0.50 5.67
N ALA A 147 -15.14 0.03 6.03
CA ALA A 147 -14.88 -1.39 6.33
C ALA A 147 -14.75 -1.73 7.83
N GLY A 148 -15.16 -0.82 8.73
CA GLY A 148 -14.88 -0.93 10.17
C GLY A 148 -16.02 -0.55 11.12
N ALA A 149 -17.29 -0.73 10.75
CA ALA A 149 -18.41 -0.53 11.68
C ALA A 149 -19.59 -1.46 11.35
N GLY A 150 -19.67 -2.61 12.00
CA GLY A 150 -20.81 -3.50 11.79
C GLY A 150 -20.79 -4.85 12.50
N ASP A 151 -20.32 -4.96 13.75
CA ASP A 151 -20.79 -6.04 14.63
C ASP A 151 -20.49 -5.73 16.12
N ALA A 152 -21.47 -5.16 16.82
CA ALA A 152 -21.61 -5.22 18.28
C ALA A 152 -22.88 -4.47 18.69
N GLY A 153 -24.06 -5.01 18.38
CA GLY A 153 -25.28 -4.27 18.65
C GLY A 153 -26.59 -5.02 18.44
N ALA A 154 -26.73 -6.25 18.94
CA ALA A 154 -28.05 -6.84 19.12
C ALA A 154 -28.13 -7.64 20.42
N ARG A 155 -28.48 -6.92 21.49
CA ARG A 155 -29.02 -7.49 22.72
C ARG A 155 -30.40 -8.09 22.39
N SER A 156 -30.49 -9.41 22.33
CA SER A 156 -31.79 -10.10 22.33
C SER A 156 -32.26 -10.31 23.77
N ALA A 157 -33.12 -9.39 24.22
CA ALA A 157 -34.11 -9.70 25.23
C ALA A 157 -35.16 -10.65 24.61
N GLY A 158 -35.54 -11.69 25.34
CA GLY A 158 -36.58 -12.62 24.92
C GLY A 158 -37.00 -13.50 26.10
N ALA A 159 -38.10 -13.11 26.74
CA ALA A 159 -38.77 -13.81 27.82
C ALA A 159 -39.32 -15.17 27.38
N GLY A 160 -39.54 -16.06 28.36
CA GLY A 160 -40.17 -17.35 28.13
C GLY A 160 -40.46 -18.07 29.45
N GLU A 161 -41.51 -17.64 30.14
CA GLU A 161 -42.26 -18.45 31.09
C GLU A 161 -42.55 -19.85 30.54
N THR A 162 -42.27 -20.89 31.32
CA THR A 162 -43.08 -22.11 31.29
C THR A 162 -43.32 -22.60 32.72
N GLU A 163 -44.56 -22.41 33.11
CA GLU A 163 -45.29 -22.96 34.23
C GLU A 163 -45.32 -24.50 34.21
N GLY A 164 -45.32 -25.13 35.39
CA GLY A 164 -46.26 -26.23 35.64
C GLY A 164 -45.74 -27.67 35.79
N ARG A 165 -45.87 -28.15 37.05
CA ARG A 165 -46.49 -29.42 37.51
C ARG A 165 -45.66 -30.70 37.74
N GLY A 166 -45.88 -31.23 38.95
CA GLY A 166 -45.81 -32.65 39.35
C GLY A 166 -44.88 -32.86 40.55
N GLY A 167 -45.27 -33.24 41.77
CA GLY A 167 -46.47 -33.92 42.26
C GLY A 167 -46.09 -35.33 42.78
N ALA A 168 -46.22 -35.55 44.10
CA ALA A 168 -46.15 -36.83 44.84
C ALA A 168 -44.79 -37.58 44.80
N GLY A 169 -44.29 -38.24 45.84
CA GLY A 169 -44.83 -38.83 47.06
C GLY A 169 -44.03 -40.13 47.30
N GLY A 170 -43.58 -40.37 48.54
CA GLY A 170 -42.79 -41.56 48.91
C GLY A 170 -41.87 -41.32 50.09
#